data_AF-A0AAD3VYP6-F1
#
_entry.id   AF-A0AAD3VYP6-F1
#
_cell.length_a   1.000
_cell.length_b   1.000
_cell.length_c   1.000
_cell.angle_alpha   90.00
_cell.angle_beta   90.00
_cell.angle_gamma   90.00
#
_symmetry.space_group_name_H-M   'P 1'
#
loop_
_entity.id
_entity.type
_entity.pdbx_description
1 polymer ?
#
loop_
_entity_poly.entity_id
_entity_poly.type
_entity_poly.pdbx_seq_one_letter_code
_entity_poly.pdbx_strand_id
1 'polypeptide(L)'
;MRTGKSSDSAIEWPLSYSLRLPGKTEISGGEASAVVSETEFALLPVAGSAITLCLRDIKHIVQGDYKIVLSLYSGDSIILSHLGYRFEDFLRTIRRFHNELRLKDMLMEETLIQAGLEATVAKSQAPAEGHESEVRLYQTALVIIPQQGRPARIPYG
;
A
#
# COMPACT_ATOMS: atom_id res chain seq x y z
N MET A 1 24.19 21.59 -16.69
CA MET A 1 23.36 20.41 -16.37
C MET A 1 23.72 19.94 -14.97
N ARG A 2 22.90 20.25 -13.96
CA ARG A 2 23.11 19.77 -12.59
C ARG A 2 22.36 18.44 -12.45
N THR A 3 23.10 17.35 -12.40
CA THR A 3 22.59 16.05 -11.95
C THR A 3 22.37 16.14 -10.45
N GLY A 4 21.12 16.39 -10.05
CA GLY A 4 20.68 16.28 -8.67
C GLY A 4 20.69 14.81 -8.26
N LYS A 5 21.76 14.38 -7.60
CA LYS A 5 21.86 13.09 -6.92
C LYS A 5 21.09 13.24 -5.60
N SER A 6 19.77 13.01 -5.61
CA SER A 6 19.04 12.76 -4.37
C SER A 6 19.38 11.34 -3.93
N SER A 7 20.31 11.28 -2.97
CA SER A 7 20.62 10.09 -2.19
C SER A 7 19.46 9.86 -1.22
N ASP A 8 18.37 9.32 -1.71
CA ASP A 8 17.41 8.60 -0.89
C ASP A 8 17.63 7.12 -1.18
N SER A 9 17.98 6.34 -0.16
CA SER A 9 18.28 4.92 -0.31
C SER A 9 16.99 4.19 -0.64
N ALA A 10 16.61 4.19 -1.91
CA ALA A 10 15.49 3.43 -2.43
C ALA A 10 15.76 1.96 -2.10
N ILE A 11 14.97 1.40 -1.18
CA ILE A 11 15.09 -0.01 -0.82
C ILE A 11 14.56 -0.78 -2.03
N GLU A 12 15.42 -1.63 -2.60
CA GLU A 12 15.05 -2.52 -3.70
C GLU A 12 14.72 -3.91 -3.15
N TRP A 13 13.58 -4.44 -3.58
CA TRP A 13 13.11 -5.77 -3.20
C TRP A 13 13.13 -6.70 -4.42
N PRO A 14 14.10 -7.63 -4.50
CA PRO A 14 14.09 -8.65 -5.55
C PRO A 14 12.89 -9.57 -5.37
N LEU A 15 12.18 -9.85 -6.46
CA LEU A 15 10.96 -10.65 -6.48
C LEU A 15 10.69 -11.23 -7.87
N SER A 16 9.67 -12.07 -7.97
CA SER A 16 9.06 -12.43 -9.25
C SER A 16 7.70 -11.77 -9.37
N TYR A 17 7.31 -11.40 -10.58
CA TYR A 17 6.02 -10.79 -10.85
C TYR A 17 5.25 -11.51 -11.95
N SER A 18 3.92 -11.34 -11.92
CA SER A 18 3.01 -11.72 -12.99
C SER A 18 1.95 -10.63 -13.15
N LEU A 19 1.66 -10.27 -14.40
CA LEU A 19 0.63 -9.31 -14.77
C LEU A 19 -0.60 -10.04 -15.30
N ARG A 20 -1.77 -9.61 -14.81
CA ARG A 20 -3.07 -10.04 -15.31
C ARG A 20 -3.91 -8.84 -15.69
N LEU A 21 -4.39 -8.79 -16.93
CA LEU A 21 -5.41 -7.83 -17.36
C LEU A 21 -6.81 -8.38 -17.03
N PRO A 22 -7.85 -7.52 -16.98
CA PRO A 22 -9.23 -7.92 -16.86
C PRO A 22 -9.59 -9.04 -17.86
N GLY A 23 -10.08 -10.16 -17.33
CA GLY A 23 -10.53 -11.29 -18.15
C GLY A 23 -9.44 -12.14 -18.78
N LYS A 24 -8.15 -11.95 -18.44
CA LYS A 24 -7.04 -12.79 -18.90
C LYS A 24 -6.29 -13.42 -17.72
N THR A 25 -5.92 -14.70 -17.86
CA THR A 25 -5.30 -15.48 -16.78
C THR A 25 -3.86 -15.06 -16.47
N GLU A 26 -3.07 -14.72 -17.49
CA GLU A 26 -1.68 -14.24 -17.36
C GLU A 26 -1.20 -13.73 -18.73
N ILE A 27 -0.37 -12.68 -18.73
CA ILE A 27 0.06 -12.03 -19.99
C ILE A 27 1.57 -11.88 -20.05
N SER A 28 2.21 -11.61 -18.91
CA SER A 28 3.66 -11.52 -18.82
C SER A 28 4.08 -11.63 -17.36
N GLY A 29 5.24 -12.21 -17.12
CA GLY A 29 5.84 -12.32 -15.80
C GLY A 29 7.32 -12.64 -15.91
N GLY A 30 8.02 -12.53 -14.80
CA GLY A 30 9.45 -12.79 -14.73
C GLY A 30 10.07 -12.32 -13.43
N GLU A 31 11.39 -12.30 -13.39
CA GLU A 31 12.15 -11.74 -12.28
C GLU A 31 12.19 -10.20 -12.39
N ALA A 32 12.08 -9.53 -11.25
CA ALA A 32 12.11 -8.08 -11.16
C ALA A 32 12.63 -7.61 -9.80
N SER A 33 13.00 -6.33 -9.71
CA SER A 33 13.12 -5.61 -8.45
C SER A 33 11.93 -4.67 -8.29
N ALA A 34 11.34 -4.62 -7.10
CA ALA A 34 10.38 -3.58 -6.75
C ALA A 34 11.06 -2.45 -5.97
N VAL A 35 10.59 -1.23 -6.22
CA VAL A 35 10.90 -0.03 -5.46
C VAL A 35 9.58 0.60 -5.04
N VAL A 36 9.46 0.94 -3.76
CA VAL A 36 8.27 1.57 -3.21
C VAL A 36 8.68 2.91 -2.60
N SER A 37 8.07 3.98 -3.08
CA SER A 37 8.19 5.32 -2.49
C SER A 37 6.89 5.72 -1.81
N GLU A 38 6.83 6.92 -1.25
CA GLU A 38 5.61 7.44 -0.61
C GLU A 38 4.42 7.57 -1.56
N THR A 39 4.66 7.68 -2.88
CA THR A 39 3.63 7.98 -3.87
C THR A 39 3.59 7.00 -5.03
N GLU A 40 4.68 6.28 -5.27
CA GLU A 40 4.85 5.43 -6.44
C GLU A 40 5.29 4.02 -6.06
N PHE A 41 4.85 3.08 -6.88
CA PHE A 41 5.39 1.73 -6.94
C PHE A 41 6.03 1.57 -8.31
N ALA A 42 7.31 1.21 -8.33
CA ALA A 42 8.04 0.87 -9.53
C ALA A 42 8.43 -0.61 -9.49
N LEU A 43 8.16 -1.29 -10.59
CA LEU A 43 8.57 -2.66 -10.85
C LEU A 43 9.59 -2.62 -11.98
N LEU A 44 10.76 -3.20 -11.74
CA LEU A 44 11.92 -3.18 -12.62
C LEU A 44 12.21 -4.62 -13.08
N PRO A 45 11.55 -5.10 -14.15
CA PRO A 45 11.83 -6.42 -14.71
C PRO A 45 13.30 -6.55 -15.14
N VAL A 46 13.88 -7.75 -14.96
CA VAL A 46 15.21 -8.07 -15.49
C VAL A 46 15.23 -7.97 -17.01
N ALA A 47 14.13 -8.36 -17.65
CA ALA A 47 13.90 -8.23 -19.08
C ALA A 47 12.56 -7.53 -19.34
N GLY A 48 12.61 -6.44 -20.10
CA GLY A 48 11.44 -5.63 -20.44
C GLY A 48 11.57 -4.18 -19.97
N SER A 49 10.45 -3.45 -20.01
CA SER A 49 10.39 -2.06 -19.55
C SER A 49 9.95 -2.00 -18.09
N ALA A 50 10.46 -1.01 -17.36
CA ALA A 50 9.97 -0.70 -16.03
C ALA A 50 8.48 -0.34 -16.06
N ILE A 51 7.74 -0.79 -15.05
CA ILE A 51 6.34 -0.49 -14.84
C ILE A 51 6.25 0.38 -13.59
N THR A 52 5.89 1.65 -13.78
CA THR A 52 5.67 2.58 -12.67
C THR A 52 4.19 2.92 -12.59
N LEU A 53 3.64 2.86 -11.39
CA LEU A 53 2.26 3.26 -11.12
C LEU A 53 2.17 4.09 -9.85
N CYS A 54 1.16 4.96 -9.77
CA CYS A 54 0.87 5.68 -8.55
C CYS A 54 0.23 4.72 -7.54
N LEU A 55 0.62 4.78 -6.27
CA LEU A 55 -0.02 3.97 -5.23
C LEU A 55 -1.53 4.22 -5.15
N ARG A 56 -2.01 5.40 -5.57
CA ARG A 56 -3.46 5.71 -5.67
C ARG A 56 -4.19 4.79 -6.62
N ASP A 57 -3.52 4.30 -7.66
CA ASP A 57 -4.12 3.41 -8.66
C ASP A 57 -4.38 2.00 -8.09
N ILE A 58 -3.76 1.67 -6.96
CA ILE A 58 -3.97 0.41 -6.25
C ILE A 58 -5.31 0.45 -5.50
N LYS A 59 -6.24 -0.39 -5.94
CA LYS A 59 -7.54 -0.60 -5.30
C LYS A 59 -7.43 -1.47 -4.04
N HIS A 60 -6.69 -2.58 -4.10
CA HIS A 60 -6.52 -3.50 -2.97
C HIS A 60 -5.12 -4.12 -2.94
N ILE A 61 -4.61 -4.37 -1.73
CA ILE A 61 -3.38 -5.13 -1.47
C ILE A 61 -3.78 -6.35 -0.65
N VAL A 62 -3.73 -7.54 -1.26
CA VAL A 62 -4.12 -8.80 -0.62
C VAL A 62 -2.90 -9.70 -0.51
N GLN A 63 -2.72 -10.34 0.65
CA GLN A 63 -1.71 -11.37 0.85
C GLN A 63 -2.37 -12.76 0.79
N GLY A 64 -1.68 -13.75 0.22
CA GLY A 64 -2.12 -15.14 0.19
C GLY A 64 -1.14 -16.02 -0.58
N ASP A 65 -0.98 -17.28 -0.18
CA ASP A 65 -0.12 -18.27 -0.84
C ASP A 65 1.32 -17.79 -1.12
N TYR A 66 1.94 -17.09 -0.15
CA TYR A 66 3.26 -16.44 -0.29
C TYR A 66 3.35 -15.43 -1.45
N LYS A 67 2.21 -14.87 -1.82
CA LYS A 67 2.05 -13.86 -2.87
C LYS A 67 1.37 -12.62 -2.33
N ILE A 68 1.68 -11.50 -2.98
CA ILE A 68 1.02 -10.22 -2.76
C ILE A 68 0.31 -9.86 -4.06
N VAL A 69 -0.99 -9.65 -3.99
CA VAL A 69 -1.81 -9.25 -5.14
C VAL A 69 -2.16 -7.78 -4.99
N LEU A 70 -1.64 -6.97 -5.91
CA LEU A 70 -2.00 -5.57 -6.09
C LEU A 70 -3.08 -5.50 -7.16
N SER A 71 -4.33 -5.25 -6.76
CA SER A 71 -5.43 -5.02 -7.70
C SER A 71 -5.54 -3.54 -8.01
N LEU A 72 -5.56 -3.16 -9.29
CA LEU A 72 -5.65 -1.78 -9.74
C LEU A 72 -7.11 -1.36 -10.02
N TYR A 73 -7.37 -0.05 -10.06
CA TYR A 73 -8.69 0.47 -10.46
C TYR A 73 -9.03 0.23 -11.94
N SER A 74 -8.02 0.06 -12.80
CA SER A 74 -8.19 -0.38 -14.19
C SER A 74 -8.78 -1.80 -14.30
N GLY A 75 -8.73 -2.57 -13.21
CA GLY A 75 -9.07 -4.00 -13.17
C GLY A 75 -7.87 -4.91 -13.44
N ASP A 76 -6.70 -4.35 -13.76
CA ASP A 76 -5.46 -5.11 -13.84
C ASP A 76 -5.02 -5.57 -12.45
N SER A 77 -4.21 -6.63 -12.40
CA SER A 77 -3.54 -7.03 -11.17
C SER A 77 -2.09 -7.39 -11.39
N ILE A 78 -1.28 -7.01 -10.40
CA ILE A 78 0.13 -7.36 -10.30
C ILE A 78 0.27 -8.34 -9.15
N ILE A 79 0.79 -9.52 -9.44
CA ILE A 79 1.06 -10.55 -8.46
C ILE A 79 2.55 -10.55 -8.22
N LEU A 80 2.95 -10.37 -6.97
CA LEU A 80 4.34 -10.40 -6.53
C LEU A 80 4.57 -11.68 -5.72
N SER A 81 5.67 -12.37 -6.00
CA SER A 81 6.05 -13.62 -5.34
C SER A 81 7.56 -13.68 -5.11
N HIS A 82 8.03 -14.70 -4.37
CA HIS A 82 9.45 -14.93 -4.13
C HIS A 82 10.19 -13.79 -3.42
N LEU A 83 9.51 -13.02 -2.55
CA LEU A 83 10.15 -11.99 -1.72
C LEU A 83 11.00 -12.57 -0.58
N GLY A 84 10.89 -13.88 -0.31
CA GLY A 84 11.65 -14.57 0.74
C GLY A 84 11.46 -13.94 2.12
N TYR A 85 12.56 -13.78 2.85
CA TYR A 85 12.57 -13.18 4.19
C TYR A 85 12.11 -11.70 4.23
N ARG A 86 12.05 -11.03 3.07
CA ARG A 86 11.63 -9.62 2.98
C ARG A 86 10.13 -9.45 2.75
N PHE A 87 9.36 -10.55 2.67
CA PHE A 87 7.93 -10.52 2.37
C PHE A 87 7.15 -9.60 3.32
N GLU A 88 7.31 -9.79 4.62
CA GLU A 88 6.59 -9.01 5.65
C GLU A 88 7.02 -7.55 5.65
N ASP A 89 8.32 -7.28 5.48
CA ASP A 89 8.86 -5.92 5.45
C ASP A 89 8.37 -5.14 4.23
N PHE A 90 8.37 -5.77 3.06
CA PHE A 90 7.81 -5.19 1.85
C PHE A 90 6.32 -4.91 2.01
N LEU A 91 5.55 -5.89 2.50
CA LEU A 91 4.11 -5.76 2.65
C LEU A 91 3.74 -4.65 3.64
N ARG A 92 4.43 -4.58 4.78
CA ARG A 92 4.27 -3.51 5.76
C ARG A 92 4.57 -2.14 5.14
N THR A 93 5.64 -2.05 4.36
CA THR A 93 6.07 -0.79 3.73
C THR A 93 5.06 -0.30 2.70
N ILE A 94 4.65 -1.15 1.74
CA ILE A 94 3.70 -0.75 0.70
C ILE A 94 2.32 -0.43 1.27
N ARG A 95 1.86 -1.17 2.29
CA ARG A 95 0.59 -0.87 2.98
C ARG A 95 0.64 0.48 3.68
N ARG A 96 1.74 0.78 4.39
CA ARG A 96 1.93 2.06 5.05
C ARG A 96 1.82 3.21 4.07
N PHE A 97 2.61 3.20 2.99
CA PHE A 97 2.59 4.28 1.99
C PHE A 97 1.25 4.39 1.26
N HIS A 98 0.62 3.26 0.93
CA HIS A 98 -0.71 3.26 0.32
C HIS A 98 -1.78 3.89 1.23
N ASN A 99 -1.77 3.54 2.51
CA ASN A 99 -2.71 4.09 3.49
C ASN A 99 -2.45 5.57 3.74
N GLU A 100 -1.19 5.98 3.91
CA GLU A 100 -0.78 7.38 4.03
C GLU A 100 -1.30 8.23 2.86
N LEU A 101 -1.14 7.75 1.63
CA LEU A 101 -1.59 8.47 0.44
C LEU A 101 -3.11 8.58 0.37
N ARG A 102 -3.84 7.50 0.71
CA ARG A 102 -5.31 7.53 0.82
C ARG A 102 -5.80 8.48 1.90
N LEU A 103 -5.12 8.55 3.03
CA LEU A 103 -5.47 9.47 4.10
C LEU A 103 -5.31 10.92 3.65
N LYS A 104 -4.19 11.24 3.00
CA LYS A 104 -3.99 12.58 2.40
C LYS A 104 -5.13 12.93 1.44
N ASP A 105 -5.54 11.98 0.60
CA ASP A 105 -6.65 12.18 -0.34
C ASP A 105 -8.01 12.34 0.36
N MET A 106 -8.26 11.60 1.44
CA MET A 106 -9.50 11.68 2.23
C MET A 106 -9.60 12.96 3.08
N LEU A 107 -8.48 13.56 3.44
CA LEU A 107 -8.41 14.61 4.45
C LEU A 107 -8.08 16.00 3.91
N MET A 108 -7.84 16.13 2.59
CA MET A 108 -7.75 17.40 1.84
C MET A 108 -7.29 18.63 2.65
N GLU A 109 -6.14 18.53 3.35
CA GLU A 109 -5.51 19.60 4.15
C GLU A 109 -6.03 19.86 5.59
N GLU A 110 -6.73 18.91 6.22
CA GLU A 110 -7.11 19.04 7.62
C GLU A 110 -5.91 18.99 8.59
N THR A 111 -5.90 19.91 9.57
CA THR A 111 -4.89 19.96 10.62
C THR A 111 -4.95 18.70 11.48
N LEU A 112 -3.85 17.94 11.49
CA LEU A 112 -3.63 16.83 12.43
C LEU A 112 -3.42 17.42 13.83
N ILE A 113 -4.26 17.02 14.78
CA ILE A 113 -4.14 17.39 16.19
C ILE A 113 -3.20 16.41 16.91
N GLN A 114 -3.38 15.12 16.67
CA GLN A 114 -2.58 14.08 17.33
C GLN A 114 -2.51 12.80 16.48
N ALA A 115 -1.33 12.18 16.39
CA ALA A 115 -1.11 10.89 15.73
C ALA A 115 -0.38 9.89 16.64
N GLY A 116 -0.25 8.64 16.19
CA GLY A 116 0.50 7.61 16.88
C GLY A 116 -0.18 7.01 18.10
N LEU A 117 -1.51 7.17 18.24
CA LEU A 117 -2.23 6.44 19.30
C LEU A 117 -2.49 5.01 18.86
N GLU A 118 -1.79 4.06 19.44
CA GLU A 118 -2.09 2.64 19.26
C GLU A 118 -3.35 2.26 20.06
N ALA A 119 -4.32 1.64 19.40
CA ALA A 119 -5.57 1.23 20.02
C ALA A 119 -6.14 -0.05 19.41
N THR A 120 -6.90 -0.79 20.21
CA THR A 120 -7.72 -1.90 19.74
C THR A 120 -9.12 -1.39 19.44
N VAL A 121 -9.55 -1.47 18.19
CA VAL A 121 -10.84 -0.93 17.74
C VAL A 121 -11.79 -2.05 17.38
N ALA A 122 -13.00 -2.02 17.94
CA ALA A 122 -14.08 -2.97 17.63
C ALA A 122 -15.36 -2.22 17.22
N LYS A 123 -16.16 -2.82 16.34
CA LYS A 123 -17.49 -2.28 16.01
C LYS A 123 -18.46 -2.59 17.15
N SER A 124 -19.06 -1.56 17.73
CA SER A 124 -19.98 -1.70 18.87
C SER A 124 -21.19 -2.63 18.62
N GLN A 125 -21.59 -2.87 17.36
CA GLN A 125 -22.77 -3.67 17.02
C GLN A 125 -22.46 -5.09 16.53
N ALA A 126 -21.21 -5.54 16.58
CA ALA A 126 -20.86 -6.91 16.26
C ALA A 126 -20.00 -7.50 17.39
N PRO A 127 -20.16 -8.78 17.76
CA PRO A 127 -19.18 -9.50 18.57
C PRO A 127 -17.96 -9.76 17.69
N ALA A 128 -17.24 -8.69 17.36
CA ALA A 128 -16.01 -8.73 16.59
C ALA A 128 -14.84 -8.54 17.55
N GLU A 129 -13.86 -9.44 17.48
CA GLU A 129 -12.56 -9.21 18.08
C GLU A 129 -12.01 -7.88 17.54
N GLY A 130 -11.59 -7.01 18.44
CA GLY A 130 -11.04 -5.71 18.06
C GLY A 130 -9.76 -5.89 17.27
N HIS A 131 -9.50 -4.99 16.32
CA HIS A 131 -8.29 -5.01 15.51
C HIS A 131 -7.32 -3.92 15.96
N GLU A 132 -6.02 -4.27 15.97
CA GLU A 132 -4.94 -3.33 16.24
C GLU A 132 -4.92 -2.22 15.17
N SER A 133 -4.96 -0.98 15.63
CA SER A 133 -5.10 0.20 14.79
C SER A 133 -4.30 1.36 15.33
N GLU A 134 -3.83 2.23 14.44
CA GLU A 134 -3.41 3.58 14.79
C GLU A 134 -4.64 4.50 14.71
N VAL A 135 -4.87 5.29 15.75
CA VAL A 135 -5.90 6.33 15.78
C VAL A 135 -5.21 7.69 15.63
N ARG A 136 -5.73 8.50 14.70
CA ARG A 136 -5.30 9.87 14.47
C ARG A 136 -6.48 10.82 14.69
N LEU A 137 -6.23 11.88 15.45
CA LEU A 137 -7.18 12.93 15.75
C LEU A 137 -6.92 14.11 14.80
N TYR A 138 -7.89 14.44 13.97
CA TYR A 138 -7.87 15.64 13.11
C TYR A 138 -8.84 16.67 13.65
N GLN A 139 -8.75 17.89 13.13
CA GLN A 139 -9.62 18.99 13.53
C GLN A 139 -11.12 18.72 13.31
N THR A 140 -11.48 17.95 12.27
CA THR A 140 -12.91 17.72 11.95
C THR A 140 -13.35 16.26 12.06
N ALA A 141 -12.41 15.34 12.25
CA ALA A 141 -12.71 13.91 12.30
C ALA A 141 -11.68 13.12 13.10
N LEU A 142 -12.12 11.97 13.61
CA LEU A 142 -11.26 10.90 14.08
C LEU A 142 -11.03 9.89 12.95
N VAL A 143 -9.79 9.46 12.78
CA VAL A 143 -9.40 8.51 11.74
C VAL A 143 -8.81 7.27 12.38
N ILE A 144 -9.35 6.11 12.01
CA ILE A 144 -8.89 4.80 12.46
C ILE A 144 -8.16 4.14 11.31
N ILE A 145 -6.90 3.78 11.52
CA ILE A 145 -6.02 3.17 10.52
C ILE A 145 -5.71 1.75 11.00
N PRO A 146 -6.43 0.73 10.51
CA PRO A 146 -6.14 -0.64 10.91
C PRO A 146 -4.82 -1.11 10.30
N GLN A 147 -4.12 -2.03 10.98
CA GLN A 147 -2.96 -2.72 10.38
C GLN A 147 -3.33 -3.46 9.08
N GLN A 148 -4.59 -3.90 8.98
CA GLN A 148 -5.13 -4.56 7.81
C GLN A 148 -6.49 -3.96 7.43
N GLY A 149 -6.63 -3.57 6.15
CA GLY A 149 -7.89 -3.06 5.62
C GLY A 149 -7.82 -1.57 5.25
N ARG A 150 -8.99 -0.93 5.22
CA ARG A 150 -9.13 0.47 4.81
C ARG A 150 -9.26 1.37 6.05
N PRO A 151 -8.62 2.55 6.05
CA PRO A 151 -8.89 3.54 7.08
C PRO A 151 -10.37 3.93 7.13
N ALA A 152 -10.88 4.18 8.34
CA ALA A 152 -12.22 4.70 8.57
C ALA A 152 -12.13 6.13 9.10
N ARG A 153 -12.99 7.02 8.58
CA ARG A 153 -13.11 8.41 9.03
C ARG A 153 -14.45 8.59 9.73
N ILE A 154 -14.43 9.16 10.93
CA ILE A 154 -15.58 9.46 11.76
C ILE A 154 -15.61 10.98 12.01
N PRO A 155 -16.46 11.75 11.32
CA PRO A 155 -16.63 13.18 11.58
C PRO A 155 -17.15 13.42 13.00
N TYR A 156 -16.78 14.54 13.62
CA TYR A 156 -17.26 14.87 14.98
C TYR A 156 -18.74 15.29 15.03
N GLY A 157 -19.30 15.77 13.91
CA GLY A 157 -20.66 16.29 13.81
C GLY A 157 -20.69 17.71 13.27
#